data_AF-A0A922HN44-F1
#
_entry.id   AF-A0A922HN44-F1
#
_cell.length_a   1.000
_cell.length_b   1.000
_cell.length_c   1.000
_cell.angle_alpha   90.00
_cell.angle_beta   90.00
_cell.angle_gamma   90.00
#
_symmetry.space_group_name_H-M   'P 1'
#
loop_
_entity.id
_entity.type
_entity.pdbx_description
1 polymer ?
#
loop_
_entity_poly.entity_id
_entity_poly.type
_entity_poly.pdbx_seq_one_letter_code
_entity_poly.pdbx_strand_id
1 'polypeptide(L)'
;MLNICVYLLDFHTSSYDDETIWQMIIRFSSLQIIFIFINFCTTFAYSALLIGSYAMSVANRSIKKFKSDINQTTKEYESIIVFIDKNYKMNLMLRLRKMMVEKKLKKFYEMYTRLILFIEDIQPYVSKLVLWSLVVNMISSQVFIVCIKKIDLNQFISLVICYYALILNILMIIVYTFTISTLNSRLNSIRFQLLSRPCLARTTSFSFKYHMTTYYERLITTKPWGIGIGTIAILTKTVFSKLMIFFIRFTMLWSKLFT
;
A
#
# COMPACT_ATOMS: atom_id res chain seq x y z
N MET A 1 16.31 25.01 -8.03
CA MET A 1 16.73 24.02 -7.00
C MET A 1 17.76 23.02 -7.52
N LEU A 2 17.58 22.37 -8.69
CA LEU A 2 18.60 21.45 -9.24
C LEU A 2 19.95 22.14 -9.50
N ASN A 3 19.96 23.36 -10.04
CA ASN A 3 21.18 24.14 -10.22
C ASN A 3 21.91 24.42 -8.91
N ILE A 4 21.21 24.49 -7.77
CA ILE A 4 21.84 24.72 -6.46
C ILE A 4 22.54 23.44 -6.03
N CYS A 5 21.88 22.29 -5.98
CA CYS A 5 22.57 21.02 -5.63
C CYS A 5 23.72 20.68 -6.60
N VAL A 6 23.61 21.08 -7.88
CA VAL A 6 24.67 20.95 -8.87
C VAL A 6 25.86 21.88 -8.57
N TYR A 7 25.60 23.17 -8.35
CA TYR A 7 26.62 24.16 -8.01
C TYR A 7 27.33 23.83 -6.70
N LEU A 8 26.64 23.18 -5.76
CA LEU A 8 27.14 22.85 -4.43
C LEU A 8 28.05 21.62 -4.38
N LEU A 9 27.97 20.75 -5.40
CA LEU A 9 28.85 19.60 -5.56
C LEU A 9 30.08 19.95 -6.39
N ASP A 10 29.92 20.74 -7.46
CA ASP A 10 31.05 21.28 -8.23
C ASP A 10 31.93 22.22 -7.38
N PHE A 11 31.37 22.88 -6.37
CA PHE A 11 32.16 23.70 -5.44
C PHE A 11 32.99 22.88 -4.46
N HIS A 12 32.87 21.56 -4.36
CA HIS A 12 33.67 20.74 -3.43
C HIS A 12 34.95 20.18 -4.08
N THR A 13 35.12 20.35 -5.39
CA THR A 13 36.25 19.83 -6.18
C THR A 13 37.33 20.88 -6.49
N SER A 14 37.13 22.17 -6.17
CA SER A 14 38.18 23.18 -6.29
C SER A 14 39.21 23.06 -5.15
N SER A 15 40.46 22.87 -5.56
CA SER A 15 41.67 22.78 -4.73
C SER A 15 41.74 23.86 -3.65
N TYR A 16 42.14 23.44 -2.46
CA TYR A 16 42.11 24.18 -1.19
C TYR A 16 42.96 25.45 -1.08
N ASP A 17 43.70 25.82 -2.13
CA ASP A 17 44.88 26.67 -1.91
C ASP A 17 44.64 28.19 -2.05
N ASP A 18 43.48 28.67 -2.54
CA ASP A 18 43.23 30.12 -2.68
C ASP A 18 41.73 30.52 -2.58
N GLU A 19 41.00 30.05 -1.56
CA GLU A 19 39.57 30.40 -1.44
C GLU A 19 39.26 31.56 -0.50
N THR A 20 38.55 32.55 -1.06
CA THR A 20 38.06 33.73 -0.33
C THR A 20 37.02 33.34 0.73
N ILE A 21 36.97 34.07 1.86
CA ILE A 21 36.03 33.85 2.98
C ILE A 21 34.56 33.68 2.51
N TRP A 22 34.18 34.38 1.44
CA TRP A 22 32.86 34.28 0.83
C TRP A 22 32.53 32.88 0.30
N GLN A 23 33.50 32.17 -0.28
CA GLN A 23 33.31 30.79 -0.77
C GLN A 23 33.12 29.81 0.39
N MET A 24 33.81 30.01 1.52
CA MET A 24 33.58 29.21 2.74
C MET A 24 32.18 29.43 3.33
N ILE A 25 31.69 30.67 3.38
CA ILE A 25 30.33 30.98 3.87
C ILE A 25 29.25 30.33 2.98
N ILE A 26 29.44 30.37 1.66
CA ILE A 26 28.54 29.72 0.69
C ILE A 26 28.55 28.20 0.87
N ARG A 27 29.73 27.58 1.04
CA ARG A 27 29.90 26.14 1.32
C ARG A 27 29.28 25.70 2.65
N PHE A 28 29.38 26.52 3.68
CA PHE A 28 28.77 26.21 4.97
C PHE A 28 27.23 26.30 4.90
N SER A 29 26.71 27.36 4.27
CA SER A 29 25.27 27.56 4.08
C SER A 29 24.66 26.43 3.25
N SER A 30 25.39 25.94 2.25
CA SER A 30 24.93 24.87 1.38
C SER A 30 24.88 23.50 2.05
N LEU A 31 25.91 23.17 2.84
CA LEU A 31 25.92 21.97 3.68
C LEU A 31 24.75 21.97 4.65
N GLN A 32 24.42 23.13 5.24
CA GLN A 32 23.24 23.25 6.10
C GLN A 32 21.93 23.02 5.35
N ILE A 33 21.77 23.57 4.14
CA ILE A 33 20.57 23.34 3.32
C ILE A 33 20.44 21.85 2.95
N ILE A 34 21.54 21.19 2.59
CA ILE A 34 21.57 19.75 2.30
C ILE A 34 21.20 18.94 3.54
N PHE A 35 21.77 19.29 4.71
CA PHE A 35 21.48 18.62 5.97
C PHE A 35 20.01 18.78 6.40
N ILE A 36 19.45 19.99 6.26
CA ILE A 36 18.03 20.26 6.50
C ILE A 36 17.16 19.47 5.53
N PHE A 37 17.53 19.40 4.25
CA PHE A 37 16.79 18.64 3.24
C PHE A 37 16.81 17.13 3.54
N ILE A 38 17.96 16.57 3.87
CA ILE A 38 18.09 15.16 4.28
C ILE A 38 17.24 14.89 5.51
N ASN A 39 17.34 15.73 6.54
CA ASN A 39 16.53 15.59 7.75
C ASN A 39 15.04 15.70 7.46
N PHE A 40 14.61 16.63 6.60
CA PHE A 40 13.22 16.77 6.20
C PHE A 40 12.72 15.52 5.44
N CYS A 41 13.50 15.01 4.48
CA CYS A 41 13.17 13.78 3.77
C CYS A 41 13.09 12.58 4.72
N THR A 42 14.01 12.46 5.68
CA THR A 42 14.00 11.33 6.62
C THR A 42 12.89 11.41 7.65
N THR A 43 12.69 12.57 8.27
CA THR A 43 11.68 12.74 9.32
C THR A 43 10.27 12.88 8.79
N PHE A 44 10.03 13.53 7.65
CA PHE A 44 8.65 13.76 7.17
C PHE A 44 8.21 12.78 6.10
N ALA A 45 9.08 12.40 5.15
CA ALA A 45 8.68 11.49 4.07
C ALA A 45 8.81 10.02 4.49
N TYR A 46 9.96 9.60 5.01
CA TYR A 46 10.17 8.19 5.35
C TYR A 46 9.38 7.75 6.58
N SER A 47 9.32 8.56 7.64
CA SER A 47 8.56 8.19 8.84
C SER A 47 7.07 7.99 8.54
N ALA A 48 6.47 8.89 7.75
CA ALA A 48 5.07 8.81 7.36
C ALA A 48 4.79 7.58 6.49
N LEU A 49 5.68 7.25 5.56
CA LEU A 49 5.57 6.05 4.74
C LEU A 49 5.74 4.76 5.55
N LEU A 50 6.65 4.74 6.53
CA LEU A 50 6.83 3.62 7.43
C LEU A 50 5.58 3.41 8.30
N ILE A 51 5.09 4.48 8.94
CA ILE A 51 3.85 4.44 9.74
C ILE A 51 2.67 3.97 8.90
N GLY A 52 2.53 4.51 7.68
CA GLY A 52 1.50 4.08 6.73
C GLY A 52 1.62 2.61 6.36
N SER A 53 2.82 2.12 6.04
CA SER A 53 3.07 0.71 5.70
C SER A 53 2.78 -0.22 6.89
N TYR A 54 3.10 0.22 8.12
CA TYR A 54 2.81 -0.50 9.34
C TYR A 54 1.30 -0.59 9.58
N ALA A 55 0.58 0.52 9.47
CA ALA A 55 -0.87 0.56 9.59
C ALA A 55 -1.55 -0.36 8.57
N MET A 56 -1.11 -0.33 7.31
CA MET A 56 -1.59 -1.24 6.25
C MET A 56 -1.28 -2.71 6.57
N SER A 57 -0.11 -3.00 7.14
CA SER A 57 0.27 -4.35 7.58
C SER A 57 -0.62 -4.86 8.72
N VAL A 58 -0.93 -4.01 9.71
CA VAL A 58 -1.87 -4.33 10.80
C VAL A 58 -3.26 -4.60 10.22
N ALA A 59 -3.77 -3.72 9.35
CA ALA A 59 -5.05 -3.92 8.67
C ALA A 59 -5.07 -5.24 7.88
N ASN A 60 -3.98 -5.58 7.21
CA ASN A 60 -3.83 -6.81 6.45
C ASN A 60 -3.86 -8.08 7.34
N ARG A 61 -3.32 -8.00 8.57
CA ARG A 61 -3.43 -9.09 9.57
C ARG A 61 -4.87 -9.22 10.08
N SER A 62 -5.54 -8.11 10.36
CA SER A 62 -6.94 -8.08 10.79
C SER A 62 -7.87 -8.69 9.73
N ILE A 63 -7.72 -8.29 8.46
CA ILE A 63 -8.48 -8.85 7.33
C ILE A 63 -8.20 -10.36 7.18
N LYS A 64 -6.95 -10.81 7.38
CA LYS A 64 -6.60 -12.24 7.32
C LYS A 64 -7.33 -13.04 8.41
N LYS A 65 -7.34 -12.54 9.65
CA LYS A 65 -8.05 -13.17 10.76
C LYS A 65 -9.55 -13.22 10.49
N PHE A 66 -10.14 -12.08 10.12
CA PHE A 66 -11.55 -11.97 9.75
C PHE A 66 -11.95 -12.95 8.64
N LYS A 67 -11.12 -13.07 7.59
CA LYS A 67 -11.31 -14.05 6.52
C LYS A 67 -11.27 -15.50 7.04
N SER A 68 -10.37 -15.81 7.97
CA SER A 68 -10.29 -17.13 8.59
C SER A 68 -11.56 -17.46 9.37
N ASP A 69 -12.05 -16.50 10.17
CA ASP A 69 -13.24 -16.65 11.00
C ASP A 69 -14.51 -16.85 10.15
N ILE A 70 -14.64 -16.11 9.04
CA ILE A 70 -15.70 -16.31 8.04
C ILE A 70 -15.62 -17.73 7.47
N ASN A 71 -14.43 -18.15 7.04
CA ASN A 71 -14.27 -19.47 6.40
C ASN A 71 -14.59 -20.62 7.37
N GLN A 72 -14.18 -20.51 8.63
CA GLN A 72 -14.52 -21.49 9.67
C GLN A 72 -16.03 -21.55 9.92
N THR A 73 -16.66 -20.38 10.11
CA THR A 73 -18.12 -20.30 10.36
C THR A 73 -18.94 -20.80 9.17
N THR A 74 -18.47 -20.54 7.95
CA THR A 74 -19.16 -21.01 6.74
C THR A 74 -19.01 -22.52 6.56
N LYS A 75 -17.84 -23.10 6.86
CA LYS A 75 -17.65 -24.56 6.88
C LYS A 75 -18.52 -25.25 7.92
N GLU A 76 -18.69 -24.63 9.09
CA GLU A 76 -19.61 -25.12 10.12
C GLU A 76 -21.06 -25.07 9.64
N TYR A 77 -21.45 -24.01 8.92
CA TYR A 77 -22.78 -23.92 8.32
C TYR A 77 -23.03 -25.00 7.26
N GLU A 78 -22.04 -25.24 6.39
CA GLU A 78 -22.08 -26.27 5.35
C GLU A 78 -22.24 -27.67 5.94
N SER A 79 -21.51 -28.01 7.00
CA SER A 79 -21.62 -29.33 7.64
C SER A 79 -22.99 -29.54 8.28
N ILE A 80 -23.60 -28.49 8.84
CA ILE A 80 -24.96 -28.54 9.38
C ILE A 80 -25.99 -28.78 8.27
N ILE A 81 -25.89 -28.06 7.13
CA ILE A 81 -26.80 -28.26 5.99
C ILE A 81 -26.69 -29.68 5.45
N VAL A 82 -25.47 -30.16 5.17
CA VAL A 82 -25.26 -31.52 4.64
C VAL A 82 -25.80 -32.59 5.59
N PHE A 83 -25.69 -32.38 6.90
CA PHE A 83 -26.26 -33.28 7.90
C PHE A 83 -27.80 -33.29 7.85
N ILE A 84 -28.43 -32.12 7.72
CA ILE A 84 -29.89 -32.00 7.59
C ILE A 84 -30.38 -32.68 6.32
N ASP A 85 -29.72 -32.43 5.18
CA ASP A 85 -30.06 -33.03 3.89
C ASP A 85 -29.97 -34.56 3.91
N LYS A 86 -29.02 -35.13 4.67
CA LYS A 86 -28.85 -36.59 4.77
C LYS A 86 -29.84 -37.26 5.74
N ASN A 87 -30.13 -36.62 6.88
CA ASN A 87 -30.86 -37.28 7.96
C ASN A 87 -32.35 -36.90 8.04
N TYR A 88 -32.82 -35.94 7.23
CA TYR A 88 -34.22 -35.45 7.11
C TYR A 88 -34.94 -35.04 8.41
N LYS A 89 -34.30 -35.18 9.57
CA LYS A 89 -34.87 -34.94 10.90
C LYS A 89 -34.03 -33.90 11.63
N MET A 90 -34.57 -32.70 11.76
CA MET A 90 -33.89 -31.60 12.46
C MET A 90 -34.22 -31.64 13.95
N ASN A 91 -33.27 -32.07 14.77
CA ASN A 91 -33.39 -32.00 16.23
C ASN A 91 -33.34 -30.53 16.71
N LEU A 92 -33.97 -30.22 17.85
CA LEU A 92 -34.00 -28.88 18.47
C LEU A 92 -32.58 -28.30 18.64
N MET A 93 -31.64 -29.13 19.09
CA MET A 93 -30.24 -28.72 19.29
C MET A 93 -29.57 -28.30 17.97
N LEU A 94 -29.83 -29.02 16.87
CA LEU A 94 -29.33 -28.68 15.54
C LEU A 94 -29.96 -27.37 15.02
N ARG A 95 -31.25 -27.16 15.29
CA ARG A 95 -31.96 -25.92 14.95
C ARG A 95 -31.36 -24.71 15.66
N LEU A 96 -31.09 -24.82 16.97
CA LEU A 96 -30.45 -23.76 17.75
C LEU A 96 -29.02 -23.48 17.24
N ARG A 97 -28.25 -24.54 16.94
CA ARG A 97 -26.90 -24.40 16.38
C ARG A 97 -26.92 -23.70 15.02
N LYS A 98 -27.84 -24.09 14.13
CA LYS A 98 -28.06 -23.43 12.83
C LYS A 98 -28.36 -21.93 13.01
N MET A 99 -29.31 -21.58 13.89
CA MET A 99 -29.65 -20.18 14.17
C MET A 99 -28.46 -19.37 14.72
N MET A 100 -27.65 -19.95 15.60
CA MET A 100 -26.45 -19.29 16.12
C MET A 100 -25.42 -19.03 15.02
N VAL A 101 -25.18 -20.00 14.14
CA VAL A 101 -24.26 -19.87 13.02
C VAL A 101 -24.78 -18.85 12.00
N GLU A 102 -26.07 -18.85 11.68
CA GLU A 102 -26.70 -17.82 10.82
C GLU A 102 -26.55 -16.41 11.41
N LYS A 103 -26.77 -16.24 12.71
CA LYS A 103 -26.59 -14.95 13.39
C LYS A 103 -25.12 -14.48 13.33
N LYS A 104 -24.16 -15.39 13.53
CA LYS A 104 -22.73 -15.09 13.40
C LYS A 104 -22.36 -14.69 11.97
N LEU A 105 -22.83 -15.44 10.97
CA LEU A 105 -22.62 -15.10 9.56
C LEU A 105 -23.19 -13.72 9.26
N LYS A 106 -24.46 -13.44 9.59
CA LYS A 106 -25.08 -12.12 9.37
C LYS A 106 -24.21 -10.98 9.93
N LYS A 107 -23.69 -11.15 11.14
CA LYS A 107 -22.78 -10.17 11.78
C LYS A 107 -21.48 -10.00 10.99
N PHE A 108 -20.89 -11.06 10.46
CA PHE A 108 -19.69 -10.97 9.63
C PHE A 108 -19.97 -10.24 8.30
N TYR A 109 -21.08 -10.52 7.63
CA TYR A 109 -21.45 -9.79 6.39
C TYR A 109 -21.62 -8.30 6.68
N GLU A 110 -22.31 -7.96 7.76
CA GLU A 110 -22.49 -6.56 8.18
C GLU A 110 -21.15 -5.87 8.48
N MET A 111 -20.24 -6.52 9.22
CA MET A 111 -18.89 -6.00 9.46
C MET A 111 -18.11 -5.81 8.15
N TYR A 112 -18.22 -6.73 7.20
CA TYR A 112 -17.53 -6.62 5.92
C TYR A 112 -18.07 -5.46 5.08
N THR A 113 -19.39 -5.26 5.05
CA THR A 113 -20.00 -4.11 4.38
C THR A 113 -19.55 -2.79 5.01
N ARG A 114 -19.51 -2.70 6.35
CA ARG A 114 -18.98 -1.52 7.05
C ARG A 114 -17.51 -1.27 6.71
N LEU A 115 -16.70 -2.33 6.60
CA LEU A 115 -15.30 -2.22 6.18
C LEU A 115 -15.16 -1.70 4.76
N ILE A 116 -16.01 -2.15 3.83
CA ILE A 116 -16.02 -1.65 2.45
C ILE A 116 -16.35 -0.16 2.43
N LEU A 117 -17.43 0.25 3.10
CA LEU A 117 -17.85 1.66 3.17
C LEU A 117 -16.72 2.54 3.74
N PHE A 118 -16.11 2.11 4.84
CA PHE A 118 -14.97 2.80 5.43
C PHE A 118 -13.79 2.97 4.46
N ILE A 119 -13.52 1.95 3.64
CA ILE A 119 -12.43 2.00 2.67
C ILE A 119 -12.79 2.91 1.49
N GLU A 120 -14.03 2.91 1.04
CA GLU A 120 -14.52 3.83 0.02
C GLU A 120 -14.42 5.30 0.48
N ASP A 121 -14.75 5.58 1.73
CA ASP A 121 -14.66 6.92 2.33
C ASP A 121 -13.21 7.41 2.46
N ILE A 122 -12.28 6.51 2.81
CA ILE A 122 -10.86 6.84 3.03
C ILE A 122 -10.05 6.84 1.74
N GLN A 123 -10.47 6.06 0.74
CA GLN A 123 -9.79 5.89 -0.53
C GLN A 123 -9.31 7.21 -1.17
N PRO A 124 -10.12 8.27 -1.33
CA PRO A 124 -9.67 9.50 -2.00
C PRO A 124 -8.55 10.23 -1.27
N TYR A 125 -8.49 10.14 0.06
CA TYR A 125 -7.45 10.78 0.86
C TYR A 125 -6.14 10.00 0.77
N VAL A 126 -6.23 8.68 0.96
CA VAL A 126 -5.05 7.82 0.91
C VAL A 126 -4.49 7.76 -0.51
N SER A 127 -5.34 7.73 -1.54
CA SER A 127 -4.86 7.68 -2.93
C SER A 127 -4.10 8.93 -3.35
N LYS A 128 -4.49 10.11 -2.85
CA LYS A 128 -3.74 11.36 -3.02
C LYS A 128 -2.40 11.31 -2.30
N LEU A 129 -2.37 10.85 -1.05
CA LEU A 129 -1.13 10.70 -0.28
C LEU A 129 -0.15 9.72 -0.93
N VAL A 130 -0.65 8.59 -1.44
CA VAL A 130 0.14 7.61 -2.19
C VAL A 130 0.75 8.26 -3.43
N LEU A 131 -0.05 9.00 -4.20
CA LEU A 131 0.45 9.69 -5.39
C LEU A 131 1.54 10.71 -5.06
N TRP A 132 1.32 11.56 -4.05
CA TRP A 132 2.33 12.52 -3.59
C TRP A 132 3.60 11.84 -3.11
N SER A 133 3.49 10.74 -2.36
CA SER A 133 4.67 10.00 -1.92
C SER A 133 5.50 9.44 -3.07
N LEU A 134 4.85 8.97 -4.14
CA LEU A 134 5.52 8.48 -5.33
C LEU A 134 6.24 9.61 -6.08
N VAL A 135 5.59 10.76 -6.23
CA VAL A 135 6.19 11.94 -6.88
C VAL A 135 7.39 12.46 -6.10
N VAL A 136 7.26 12.61 -4.77
CA VAL A 136 8.37 13.08 -3.90
C VAL A 136 9.54 12.12 -3.96
N ASN A 137 9.30 10.81 -3.87
CA ASN A 137 10.38 9.82 -3.95
C ASN A 137 11.01 9.74 -5.35
N MET A 138 10.24 9.93 -6.43
CA MET A 138 10.80 10.04 -7.78
C MET A 138 11.74 11.23 -7.90
N ILE A 139 11.33 12.41 -7.45
CA ILE A 139 12.15 13.63 -7.48
C ILE A 139 13.40 13.44 -6.61
N SER A 140 13.24 12.93 -5.39
CA SER A 140 14.34 12.62 -4.46
C SER A 140 15.36 11.68 -5.10
N SER A 141 14.90 10.60 -5.74
CA SER A 141 15.77 9.65 -6.44
C SER A 141 16.56 10.30 -7.57
N GLN A 142 15.95 11.20 -8.35
CA GLN A 142 16.68 11.94 -9.40
C GLN A 142 17.75 12.86 -8.84
N VAL A 143 17.47 13.55 -7.73
CA VAL A 143 18.47 14.40 -7.05
C VAL A 143 19.68 13.56 -6.63
N PHE A 144 19.47 12.39 -6.01
CA PHE A 144 20.58 11.51 -5.62
C PHE A 144 21.40 11.00 -6.81
N ILE A 145 20.77 10.68 -7.95
CA ILE A 145 21.50 10.25 -9.15
C ILE A 145 22.38 11.38 -9.70
N VAL A 146 21.85 12.60 -9.77
CA VAL A 146 22.60 13.77 -10.21
C VAL A 146 23.75 14.08 -9.25
N CYS A 147 23.56 13.86 -7.94
CA CYS A 147 24.63 13.98 -6.96
C CYS A 147 25.73 12.95 -7.21
N ILE A 148 25.38 11.67 -7.35
CA ILE A 148 26.35 10.58 -7.60
C ILE A 148 27.20 10.86 -8.84
N LYS A 149 26.60 11.38 -9.92
CA LYS A 149 27.31 11.70 -11.16
C LYS A 149 28.38 12.79 -11.03
N LYS A 150 28.30 13.66 -10.01
CA LYS A 150 29.24 14.77 -9.81
C LYS A 150 30.24 14.57 -8.68
N ILE A 151 30.13 13.46 -7.96
CA ILE A 151 31.09 13.13 -6.90
C ILE A 151 32.29 12.45 -7.54
N ASP A 152 33.49 13.01 -7.35
CA ASP A 152 34.74 12.38 -7.75
C ASP A 152 34.97 11.06 -7.00
N LEU A 153 35.61 10.10 -7.67
CA LEU A 153 35.93 8.78 -7.11
C LEU A 153 36.74 8.83 -5.80
N ASN A 154 37.49 9.92 -5.58
CA ASN A 154 38.29 10.13 -4.37
C ASN A 154 37.42 10.41 -3.12
N GLN A 155 36.15 10.80 -3.29
CA GLN A 155 35.21 11.06 -2.20
C GLN A 155 34.33 9.84 -1.91
N PHE A 156 34.99 8.69 -1.63
CA PHE A 156 34.35 7.39 -1.47
C PHE A 156 33.20 7.38 -0.44
N ILE A 157 33.37 8.05 0.70
CA ILE A 157 32.36 8.07 1.78
C ILE A 157 31.05 8.73 1.30
N SER A 158 31.14 9.88 0.63
CA SER A 158 29.99 10.62 0.10
C SER A 158 29.25 9.82 -0.97
N LEU A 159 30.01 9.10 -1.81
CA LEU A 159 29.47 8.22 -2.83
C LEU A 159 28.69 7.05 -2.22
N VAL A 160 29.24 6.38 -1.19
CA VAL A 160 28.55 5.30 -0.46
C VAL A 160 27.25 5.79 0.19
N ILE A 161 27.26 6.97 0.83
CA ILE A 161 26.05 7.55 1.46
C ILE A 161 24.96 7.82 0.42
N CYS A 162 25.32 8.37 -0.74
CA CYS A 162 24.34 8.66 -1.80
C CYS A 162 23.73 7.37 -2.39
N TYR A 163 24.55 6.34 -2.62
CA TYR A 163 24.05 5.02 -3.06
C TYR A 163 23.13 4.38 -2.01
N TYR A 164 23.50 4.45 -0.74
CA TYR A 164 22.67 3.94 0.36
C TYR A 164 21.32 4.65 0.41
N ALA A 165 21.30 5.98 0.33
CA ALA A 165 20.07 6.78 0.33
C ALA A 165 19.17 6.45 -0.88
N LEU A 166 19.76 6.20 -2.05
CA LEU A 166 19.04 5.81 -3.25
C LEU A 166 18.41 4.40 -3.13
N ILE A 167 19.17 3.43 -2.60
CA ILE A 167 18.64 2.08 -2.33
C ILE A 167 17.48 2.16 -1.33
N LEU A 168 17.62 2.95 -0.27
CA LEU A 168 16.60 3.12 0.76
C LEU A 168 15.31 3.74 0.18
N ASN A 169 15.44 4.78 -0.65
CA ASN A 169 14.32 5.39 -1.39
C ASN A 169 13.52 4.34 -2.20
N ILE A 170 14.23 3.52 -2.98
CA ILE A 170 13.62 2.49 -3.82
C ILE A 170 12.94 1.42 -2.94
N LEU A 171 13.62 0.96 -1.89
CA LEU A 171 13.08 -0.04 -0.97
C LEU A 171 11.80 0.45 -0.29
N MET A 172 11.77 1.72 0.12
CA MET A 172 10.58 2.33 0.71
C MET A 172 9.39 2.36 -0.23
N ILE A 173 9.57 2.74 -1.50
CA ILE A 173 8.51 2.68 -2.53
C ILE A 173 8.00 1.23 -2.67
N ILE A 174 8.91 0.26 -2.78
CA ILE A 174 8.57 -1.15 -2.96
C ILE A 174 7.75 -1.65 -1.78
N VAL A 175 8.22 -1.45 -0.55
CA VAL A 175 7.53 -1.91 0.66
C VAL A 175 6.14 -1.28 0.78
N TYR A 176 6.05 0.04 0.61
CA TYR A 176 4.78 0.75 0.74
C TYR A 176 3.75 0.28 -0.29
N THR A 177 4.11 0.29 -1.57
CA THR A 177 3.21 -0.16 -2.65
C THR A 177 2.87 -1.65 -2.56
N PHE A 178 3.82 -2.50 -2.13
CA PHE A 178 3.57 -3.93 -1.90
C PHE A 178 2.56 -4.17 -0.77
N THR A 179 2.66 -3.44 0.34
CA THR A 179 1.71 -3.58 1.47
C THR A 179 0.28 -3.23 1.07
N ILE A 180 0.08 -2.13 0.33
CA ILE A 180 -1.22 -1.72 -0.20
C ILE A 180 -1.76 -2.75 -1.18
N SER A 181 -0.93 -3.23 -2.11
CA SER A 181 -1.34 -4.24 -3.10
C SER A 181 -1.78 -5.55 -2.45
N THR A 182 -1.08 -5.98 -1.40
CA THR A 182 -1.44 -7.16 -0.63
C THR A 182 -2.77 -6.98 0.09
N LEU A 183 -2.99 -5.82 0.72
CA LEU A 183 -4.24 -5.48 1.39
C LEU A 183 -5.43 -5.52 0.41
N ASN A 184 -5.30 -4.85 -0.74
CA ASN A 184 -6.31 -4.85 -1.80
C ASN A 184 -6.63 -6.25 -2.31
N SER A 185 -5.61 -7.08 -2.54
CA SER A 185 -5.79 -8.46 -2.97
C SER A 185 -6.56 -9.29 -1.94
N ARG A 186 -6.25 -9.13 -0.64
CA ARG A 186 -6.96 -9.87 0.41
C ARG A 186 -8.40 -9.40 0.59
N LEU A 187 -8.64 -8.10 0.54
CA LEU A 187 -9.98 -7.55 0.65
C LEU A 187 -10.89 -8.05 -0.47
N ASN A 188 -10.42 -8.02 -1.72
CA ASN A 188 -11.15 -8.57 -2.85
C ASN A 188 -11.25 -10.10 -2.81
N SER A 189 -10.33 -10.80 -2.15
CA SER A 189 -10.46 -12.26 -2.00
C SER A 189 -11.63 -12.69 -1.10
N ILE A 190 -12.03 -11.84 -0.14
CA ILE A 190 -13.22 -12.10 0.68
C ILE A 190 -14.46 -12.01 -0.20
N ARG A 191 -14.55 -10.97 -1.04
CA ARG A 191 -15.61 -10.83 -2.05
C ARG A 191 -15.84 -12.11 -2.83
N PHE A 192 -14.79 -12.63 -3.47
CA PHE A 192 -14.90 -13.81 -4.32
C PHE A 192 -15.36 -15.04 -3.54
N GLN A 193 -14.94 -15.19 -2.29
CA GLN A 193 -15.39 -16.28 -1.43
C GLN A 193 -16.84 -16.15 -0.98
N LEU A 194 -17.31 -14.94 -0.73
CA LEU A 194 -18.72 -14.70 -0.41
C LEU A 194 -19.58 -14.92 -1.67
N LEU A 195 -19.11 -14.49 -2.84
CA LEU A 195 -19.83 -14.66 -4.11
C LEU A 195 -19.92 -16.11 -4.57
N SER A 196 -18.85 -16.90 -4.41
CA SER A 196 -18.76 -18.24 -5.00
C SER A 196 -19.45 -19.36 -4.22
N ARG A 197 -19.96 -19.10 -3.00
CA ARG A 197 -20.55 -20.16 -2.17
C ARG A 197 -22.08 -20.29 -2.37
N PRO A 198 -22.57 -21.40 -2.97
CA PRO A 198 -24.00 -21.64 -3.19
C PRO A 198 -24.80 -21.90 -1.91
N CYS A 199 -24.14 -21.98 -0.75
CA CYS A 199 -24.74 -22.29 0.55
C CYS A 199 -25.77 -21.24 1.00
N LEU A 200 -25.66 -20.00 0.52
CA LEU A 200 -26.60 -18.92 0.82
C LEU A 200 -27.93 -19.09 0.07
N ALA A 201 -27.90 -19.73 -1.11
CA ALA A 201 -29.09 -20.02 -1.90
C ALA A 201 -29.92 -21.20 -1.35
N ARG A 202 -29.30 -22.10 -0.58
CA ARG A 202 -29.94 -23.30 0.02
C ARG A 202 -30.51 -23.07 1.42
N THR A 203 -30.46 -21.85 1.93
CA THR A 203 -31.00 -21.54 3.26
C THR A 203 -32.52 -21.55 3.24
N THR A 204 -33.13 -22.16 4.27
CA THR A 204 -34.58 -22.25 4.41
C THR A 204 -35.20 -21.02 5.08
N SER A 205 -34.38 -20.19 5.76
CA SER A 205 -34.84 -19.00 6.47
C SER A 205 -34.96 -17.81 5.50
N PHE A 206 -36.19 -17.41 5.19
CA PHE A 206 -36.48 -16.29 4.28
C PHE A 206 -35.78 -14.99 4.70
N SER A 207 -35.79 -14.66 6.00
CA SER A 207 -35.11 -13.47 6.53
C SER A 207 -33.60 -13.49 6.28
N PHE A 208 -32.94 -14.64 6.46
CA PHE A 208 -31.51 -14.77 6.20
C PHE A 208 -31.21 -14.65 4.71
N LYS A 209 -32.00 -15.33 3.88
CA LYS A 209 -31.89 -15.26 2.41
C LYS A 209 -32.05 -13.82 1.92
N TYR A 210 -33.08 -13.10 2.39
CA TYR A 210 -33.35 -11.71 2.04
C TYR A 210 -32.20 -10.78 2.40
N HIS A 211 -31.71 -10.84 3.64
CA HIS A 211 -30.57 -10.01 4.07
C HIS A 211 -29.32 -10.31 3.24
N MET A 212 -29.07 -11.58 2.94
CA MET A 212 -27.93 -11.97 2.13
C MET A 212 -28.07 -11.44 0.71
N THR A 213 -29.24 -11.55 0.08
CA THR A 213 -29.47 -10.98 -1.26
C THR A 213 -29.20 -9.46 -1.29
N THR A 214 -29.60 -8.71 -0.27
CA THR A 214 -29.30 -7.27 -0.17
C THR A 214 -27.79 -7.00 -0.05
N TYR A 215 -27.06 -7.84 0.69
CA TYR A 215 -25.61 -7.76 0.74
C TYR A 215 -24.96 -8.14 -0.60
N TYR A 216 -25.50 -9.15 -1.29
CA TYR A 216 -25.03 -9.58 -2.61
C TYR A 216 -25.16 -8.48 -3.66
N GLU A 217 -26.28 -7.75 -3.71
CA GLU A 217 -26.46 -6.63 -4.64
C GLU A 217 -25.35 -5.58 -4.50
N ARG A 218 -24.95 -5.25 -3.27
CA ARG A 218 -23.81 -4.36 -3.02
C ARG A 218 -22.47 -4.97 -3.42
N LEU A 219 -22.33 -6.29 -3.41
CA LEU A 219 -21.09 -7.00 -3.75
C LEU A 219 -20.92 -7.28 -5.26
N ILE A 220 -21.98 -7.08 -6.07
CA ILE A 220 -21.99 -7.36 -7.51
C ILE A 220 -21.30 -6.26 -8.32
N THR A 221 -21.06 -5.06 -7.76
CA THR A 221 -20.38 -3.97 -8.46
C THR A 221 -19.02 -4.41 -9.03
N THR A 222 -18.84 -4.41 -10.35
CA THR A 222 -17.67 -4.99 -11.04
C THR A 222 -16.33 -4.33 -10.70
N LYS A 223 -16.35 -3.14 -10.10
CA LYS A 223 -15.14 -2.47 -9.64
C LYS A 223 -14.52 -3.22 -8.44
N PRO A 224 -13.19 -3.47 -8.46
CA PRO A 224 -12.51 -3.96 -7.26
C PRO A 224 -12.63 -2.93 -6.14
N TRP A 225 -12.57 -3.37 -4.89
CA TRP A 225 -12.49 -2.47 -3.74
C TRP A 225 -11.04 -2.34 -3.27
N GLY A 226 -10.64 -1.15 -2.83
CA GLY A 226 -9.32 -0.95 -2.27
C GLY A 226 -8.72 0.42 -2.58
N ILE A 227 -7.51 0.62 -2.07
CA ILE A 227 -6.79 1.88 -2.20
C ILE A 227 -6.15 1.95 -3.59
N GLY A 228 -6.44 3.02 -4.32
CA GLY A 228 -5.85 3.31 -5.62
C GLY A 228 -4.70 4.30 -5.58
N ILE A 229 -4.10 4.55 -6.74
CA ILE A 229 -3.23 5.70 -6.98
C ILE A 229 -4.08 6.80 -7.62
N GLY A 230 -4.23 7.92 -6.92
CA GLY A 230 -5.14 8.99 -7.33
C GLY A 230 -6.57 8.46 -7.61
N THR A 231 -7.17 8.93 -8.70
CA THR A 231 -8.50 8.50 -9.17
C THR A 231 -8.47 7.38 -10.22
N ILE A 232 -7.27 6.95 -10.65
CA ILE A 232 -7.08 6.27 -11.93
C ILE A 232 -7.21 4.75 -11.80
N ALA A 233 -6.48 4.13 -10.87
CA ALA A 233 -6.42 2.67 -10.77
C ALA A 233 -6.21 2.18 -9.35
N ILE A 234 -6.90 1.11 -8.97
CA ILE A 234 -6.67 0.39 -7.72
C ILE A 234 -5.30 -0.28 -7.79
N LEU A 235 -4.50 -0.13 -6.73
CA LEU A 235 -3.15 -0.65 -6.69
C LEU A 235 -3.19 -2.17 -6.55
N THR A 236 -3.26 -2.87 -7.69
CA THR A 236 -3.17 -4.33 -7.77
C THR A 236 -1.73 -4.76 -8.06
N LYS A 237 -1.43 -6.06 -7.95
CA LYS A 237 -0.10 -6.60 -8.28
C LYS A 237 0.36 -6.27 -9.71
N THR A 238 -0.58 -6.26 -10.66
CA THR A 238 -0.30 -5.95 -12.07
C THR A 238 0.01 -4.47 -12.27
N VAL A 239 -0.77 -3.58 -11.63
CA VAL A 239 -0.52 -2.13 -11.63
C VAL A 239 0.82 -1.82 -10.96
N PHE A 240 1.13 -2.48 -9.84
CA PHE A 240 2.43 -2.38 -9.17
C PHE A 240 3.59 -2.75 -10.10
N SER A 241 3.52 -3.89 -10.79
CA SER A 241 4.57 -4.29 -11.74
C SER A 241 4.75 -3.27 -12.87
N LYS A 242 3.66 -2.75 -13.43
CA LYS A 242 3.71 -1.70 -14.46
C LYS A 242 4.37 -0.41 -13.93
N LEU A 243 4.08 -0.01 -12.70
CA LEU A 243 4.70 1.16 -12.06
C LEU A 243 6.20 0.98 -11.83
N MET A 244 6.64 -0.20 -11.41
CA MET A 244 8.06 -0.47 -11.22
C MET A 244 8.81 -0.39 -12.56
N ILE A 245 8.24 -0.96 -13.63
CA ILE A 245 8.82 -0.85 -14.98
C ILE A 245 8.86 0.61 -15.43
N PHE A 246 7.78 1.38 -15.21
CA PHE A 246 7.75 2.79 -15.53
C PHE A 246 8.80 3.58 -14.75
N PHE A 247 8.93 3.34 -13.45
CA PHE A 247 9.93 3.98 -12.59
C PHE A 247 11.36 3.70 -13.08
N ILE A 248 11.70 2.44 -13.35
CA ILE A 248 13.00 2.05 -13.88
C ILE A 248 13.28 2.76 -15.22
N ARG A 249 12.31 2.71 -16.15
CA ARG A 249 12.46 3.34 -17.47
C ARG A 249 12.62 4.85 -17.36
N PHE A 250 11.81 5.52 -16.55
CA PHE A 250 11.90 6.96 -16.31
C PHE A 250 13.26 7.34 -15.75
N THR A 251 13.76 6.55 -14.80
CA THR A 251 15.07 6.77 -14.17
C THR A 251 16.22 6.61 -15.17
N MET A 252 16.16 5.61 -16.06
CA MET A 252 17.13 5.45 -17.15
C MET A 252 17.02 6.53 -18.23
N LEU A 253 15.82 7.00 -18.54
CA LEU A 253 15.60 8.05 -19.56
C LEU A 253 16.15 9.39 -19.06
N TRP A 254 15.87 9.72 -17.80
CA TRP A 254 16.38 10.93 -17.17
C TRP A 254 17.91 10.91 -17.06
N SER A 255 18.50 9.76 -16.69
CA SER A 255 19.95 9.65 -16.62
C SER A 255 20.63 9.85 -17.99
N LYS A 256 19.97 9.51 -19.10
CA LYS A 256 20.46 9.77 -20.47
C LYS A 256 20.25 11.21 -20.95
N LEU A 257 19.17 11.88 -20.53
CA LEU A 257 18.85 13.25 -20.96
C LEU A 257 19.75 14.32 -20.31
N PHE A 258 20.33 14.02 -19.15
CA PHE A 258 21.20 14.91 -18.39
C PHE A 258 22.64 14.35 -18.26
N THR A 259 23.06 13.56 -19.25
CA THR A 259 24.47 13.30 -19.62
C THR A 259 24.72 14.03 -20.93
#